data_AF-A0A1Y4N037-F1
#
_entry.id   AF-A0A1Y4N037-F1
#
_cell.length_a   1.000
_cell.length_b   1.000
_cell.length_c   1.000
_cell.angle_alpha   90.00
_cell.angle_beta   90.00
_cell.angle_gamma   90.00
#
_symmetry.space_group_name_H-M   'P 1'
#
loop_
_entity.id
_entity.type
_entity.pdbx_description
1 polymer ?
#
loop_
_entity_poly.entity_id
_entity_poly.type
_entity_poly.pdbx_seq_one_letter_code
_entity_poly.pdbx_strand_id
1 'polypeptide(L)'
;MKVGYLRCAACGAVTNCVELTAGLCPVCKDERVRELSLLHRRYDRAILAGDLSAASLAADEVEGYERVWGLRLLAAPSVAQMRRAIAGTSEGDAYGA
;
A
#
# COMPACT_ATOMS: atom_id res chain seq x y z
N MET A 1 -22.25 17.48 6.10
CA MET A 1 -22.18 16.12 6.68
C MET A 1 -23.16 15.23 5.94
N LYS A 2 -22.71 14.07 5.43
CA LYS A 2 -23.66 13.04 4.97
C LYS A 2 -24.08 12.26 6.22
N VAL A 3 -25.39 12.14 6.43
CA VAL A 3 -25.99 11.39 7.53
C VAL A 3 -26.87 10.33 6.87
N GLY A 4 -26.73 9.06 7.26
CA GLY A 4 -27.51 7.95 6.71
C GLY A 4 -26.64 6.80 6.19
N TYR A 5 -27.23 5.97 5.34
CA TYR A 5 -26.54 4.81 4.78
C TYR A 5 -26.02 5.11 3.37
N LEU A 6 -24.79 4.70 3.11
CA LEU A 6 -24.11 4.85 1.83
C LEU A 6 -23.61 3.49 1.35
N ARG A 7 -23.40 3.36 0.03
CA ARG A 7 -22.89 2.12 -0.55
C ARG A 7 -21.38 2.07 -0.49
N CYS A 8 -20.84 0.92 -0.11
CA CYS A 8 -19.42 0.62 -0.22
C CYS A 8 -18.97 0.70 -1.68
N ALA A 9 -17.88 1.40 -1.95
CA ALA A 9 -17.31 1.53 -3.29
C ALA A 9 -16.78 0.20 -3.87
N ALA A 10 -16.43 -0.76 -3.01
CA ALA A 10 -15.91 -2.07 -3.43
C ALA A 10 -17.01 -3.13 -3.63
N CYS A 11 -17.88 -3.33 -2.64
CA CYS A 11 -18.88 -4.43 -2.67
C CYS A 11 -20.33 -3.95 -2.85
N GLY A 12 -20.59 -2.65 -2.84
CA GLY A 12 -21.94 -2.10 -2.98
C GLY A 12 -22.83 -2.23 -1.74
N ALA A 13 -22.36 -2.85 -0.65
CA ALA A 13 -23.12 -3.04 0.58
C ALA A 13 -23.54 -1.69 1.19
N VAL A 14 -24.80 -1.62 1.63
CA VAL A 14 -25.36 -0.44 2.29
C VAL A 14 -24.83 -0.41 3.74
N THR A 15 -23.95 0.53 4.03
CA THR A 15 -23.24 0.67 5.30
C THR A 15 -23.52 2.04 5.89
N ASN A 16 -23.57 2.15 7.22
CA ASN A 16 -23.72 3.46 7.86
C ASN A 16 -22.53 4.35 7.46
N CYS A 17 -22.80 5.60 7.07
CA CYS A 17 -21.77 6.54 6.62
C CYS A 17 -20.68 6.77 7.67
N VAL A 18 -20.98 6.59 8.96
CA VAL A 18 -20.00 6.71 10.05
C VAL A 18 -19.00 5.56 10.11
N GLU A 19 -19.36 4.40 9.57
CA GLU A 19 -18.50 3.21 9.52
C GLU A 19 -17.67 3.16 8.22
N LEU A 20 -18.05 3.95 7.21
CA LEU A 20 -17.29 4.02 5.97
C LEU A 20 -15.96 4.75 6.18
N THR A 21 -14.86 4.10 5.83
CA THR A 21 -13.55 4.74 5.71
C THR A 21 -13.18 4.84 4.24
N ALA A 22 -12.90 6.04 3.72
CA ALA A 22 -12.59 6.25 2.30
C ALA A 22 -13.65 5.66 1.34
N GLY A 23 -14.93 5.59 1.77
CA GLY A 23 -16.01 5.00 0.98
C GLY A 23 -16.08 3.46 1.02
N LEU A 24 -15.26 2.81 1.85
CA LEU A 24 -15.26 1.35 2.03
C LEU A 24 -15.93 0.96 3.34
N CYS A 25 -16.74 -0.10 3.29
CA CYS A 25 -17.26 -0.75 4.49
C CYS A 25 -16.11 -1.42 5.29
N PRO A 26 -16.27 -1.66 6.60
CA PRO A 26 -15.21 -2.22 7.43
C PRO A 26 -14.66 -3.55 6.90
N VAL A 27 -15.51 -4.42 6.33
CA VAL A 27 -15.08 -5.69 5.74
C VAL A 27 -14.15 -5.47 4.54
N CYS A 28 -14.57 -4.65 3.58
CA CYS A 28 -13.73 -4.36 2.41
C CYS A 28 -12.48 -3.59 2.80
N LYS A 29 -12.56 -2.68 3.76
CA LYS A 29 -11.39 -1.98 4.29
C LYS A 29 -10.37 -2.96 4.84
N ASP A 30 -10.77 -3.91 5.67
CA ASP A 30 -9.87 -4.91 6.25
C ASP A 30 -9.25 -5.82 5.19
N GLU A 31 -10.03 -6.23 4.19
CA GLU A 31 -9.51 -6.98 3.04
C GLU A 31 -8.45 -6.18 2.27
N ARG A 32 -8.72 -4.91 1.96
CA ARG A 32 -7.77 -4.05 1.25
C ARG A 32 -6.52 -3.74 2.07
N VAL A 33 -6.65 -3.59 3.39
CA VAL A 33 -5.52 -3.46 4.32
C VAL A 33 -4.67 -4.74 4.32
N ARG A 34 -5.28 -5.92 4.30
CA ARG A 34 -4.55 -7.19 4.21
C ARG A 34 -3.81 -7.31 2.88
N GLU A 35 -4.47 -7.03 1.76
CA GLU A 35 -3.82 -7.04 0.44
C GLU A 35 -2.62 -6.07 0.39
N LEU A 36 -2.81 -4.84 0.85
CA LEU A 36 -1.73 -3.83 0.91
C LEU A 36 -0.58 -4.31 1.81
N SER A 37 -0.88 -4.95 2.94
CA SER A 37 0.17 -5.50 3.83
C SER A 37 0.99 -6.62 3.15
N LEU A 38 0.37 -7.40 2.25
CA LEU A 38 1.09 -8.42 1.48
C LEU A 38 2.01 -7.78 0.45
N LEU A 39 1.61 -6.67 -0.19
CA LEU A 39 2.46 -5.92 -1.12
C LEU A 39 3.71 -5.36 -0.40
N HIS A 40 3.54 -4.78 0.79
CA HIS A 40 4.67 -4.32 1.59
C HIS A 40 5.61 -5.48 1.97
N ARG A 41 5.08 -6.64 2.36
CA ARG A 41 5.91 -7.82 2.65
C ARG A 41 6.66 -8.32 1.41
N ARG A 42 6.08 -8.22 0.21
CA ARG A 42 6.78 -8.55 -1.05
C ARG A 42 7.94 -7.59 -1.29
N TYR A 43 7.73 -6.30 -1.08
CA TYR A 43 8.80 -5.32 -1.14
C TYR A 43 9.93 -5.64 -0.16
N ASP A 44 9.62 -5.88 1.12
CA ASP A 44 10.62 -6.19 2.14
C ASP A 44 11.43 -7.43 1.76
N ARG A 45 10.75 -8.46 1.23
CA ARG A 45 11.41 -9.67 0.75
C ARG A 45 12.33 -9.40 -0.45
N ALA A 46 11.92 -8.55 -1.39
CA ALA A 46 12.72 -8.18 -2.54
C ALA A 46 13.97 -7.39 -2.13
N ILE A 47 13.83 -6.44 -1.20
CA ILE A 47 14.96 -5.71 -0.62
C ILE A 47 15.94 -6.66 0.08
N LEU A 48 15.45 -7.59 0.91
CA LEU A 48 16.30 -8.59 1.57
C LEU A 48 17.00 -9.54 0.59
N ALA A 49 16.39 -9.80 -0.56
CA ALA A 49 16.98 -10.62 -1.62
C ALA A 49 17.98 -9.84 -2.51
N GLY A 50 18.10 -8.51 -2.34
CA GLY A 50 18.88 -7.64 -3.22
C GLY A 50 18.24 -7.44 -4.61
N ASP A 51 17.00 -7.88 -4.81
CA ASP A 51 16.29 -7.72 -6.08
C ASP A 51 15.62 -6.35 -6.15
N LEU A 52 16.40 -5.35 -6.54
CA LEU A 52 15.95 -3.96 -6.66
C LEU A 52 14.85 -3.78 -7.73
N SER A 53 14.84 -4.63 -8.78
CA SER A 53 13.81 -4.58 -9.80
C SER A 53 12.46 -5.07 -9.25
N ALA A 54 12.45 -6.20 -8.54
CA ALA A 54 11.25 -6.68 -7.85
C ALA A 54 10.79 -5.71 -6.75
N ALA A 55 11.74 -5.08 -6.03
CA ALA A 55 11.42 -4.06 -5.05
C ALA A 55 10.76 -2.82 -5.69
N SER A 56 11.27 -2.35 -6.84
CA SER A 56 10.67 -1.23 -7.58
C SER A 56 9.25 -1.56 -8.03
N LEU A 57 9.05 -2.75 -8.62
CA LEU A 57 7.72 -3.19 -9.04
C LEU A 57 6.74 -3.25 -7.86
N ALA A 58 7.17 -3.78 -6.71
CA ALA A 58 6.34 -3.81 -5.51
C ALA A 58 6.00 -2.40 -4.99
N ALA A 59 6.94 -1.44 -5.06
CA ALA A 59 6.67 -0.06 -4.68
C ALA A 59 5.68 0.64 -5.62
N ASP A 60 5.75 0.36 -6.93
CA ASP A 60 4.79 0.86 -7.92
C ASP A 60 3.40 0.24 -7.70
N GLU A 61 3.32 -1.06 -7.38
CA GLU A 61 2.06 -1.74 -7.02
C GLU A 61 1.44 -1.13 -5.77
N VAL A 62 2.23 -0.86 -4.72
CA VAL A 62 1.77 -0.16 -3.51
C VAL A 62 1.22 1.21 -3.88
N GLU A 63 1.94 2.01 -4.65
CA GLU A 63 1.50 3.35 -5.04
C GLU A 63 0.18 3.33 -5.81
N GLY A 64 0.04 2.42 -6.78
CA GLY A 64 -1.19 2.26 -7.54
C GLY A 64 -2.36 1.89 -6.63
N TYR A 65 -2.12 1.00 -5.66
CA TYR A 65 -3.12 0.54 -4.73
C TYR A 65 -3.58 1.64 -3.76
N GLU A 66 -2.63 2.39 -3.18
CA GLU A 66 -2.93 3.54 -2.31
C GLU A 66 -3.74 4.60 -3.06
N ARG A 67 -3.42 4.83 -4.35
CA ARG A 67 -4.11 5.82 -5.19
C ARG A 67 -5.54 5.39 -5.54
N VAL A 68 -5.76 4.10 -5.86
CA VAL A 68 -7.09 3.58 -6.22
C VAL A 68 -8.04 3.61 -5.02
N TRP A 69 -7.55 3.19 -3.85
CA TRP A 69 -8.41 3.00 -2.67
C TRP A 69 -8.36 4.15 -1.67
N GLY A 70 -7.41 5.09 -1.80
CA GLY A 70 -7.20 6.17 -0.84
C GLY A 70 -6.79 5.65 0.56
N LEU A 71 -6.19 4.46 0.61
CA LEU A 71 -5.75 3.81 1.85
C LEU A 71 -4.23 3.88 1.95
N ARG A 72 -3.71 4.06 3.17
CA ARG A 72 -2.28 3.99 3.47
C ARG A 72 -2.07 3.32 4.82
N LEU A 73 -1.09 2.43 4.92
CA LEU A 73 -0.69 1.82 6.19
C LEU A 73 0.21 2.77 6.97
N LEU A 74 -0.19 3.15 8.18
CA LEU A 74 0.60 4.07 9.03
C LEU A 74 1.91 3.45 9.53
N ALA A 75 1.91 2.14 9.79
CA ALA A 75 3.08 1.42 10.29
C ALA A 75 4.04 0.97 9.18
N ALA A 76 3.71 1.19 7.91
CA ALA A 76 4.52 0.77 6.77
C ALA A 76 5.32 1.96 6.19
N PRO A 77 6.48 1.70 5.55
CA PRO A 77 7.21 2.75 4.85
C PRO A 77 6.35 3.33 3.71
N SER A 78 6.42 4.65 3.53
CA SER A 78 5.82 5.30 2.35
C SER A 78 6.52 4.89 1.06
N VAL A 79 5.82 4.98 -0.07
CA VAL A 79 6.42 4.77 -1.41
C VAL A 79 7.68 5.62 -1.61
N ALA A 80 7.68 6.86 -1.12
CA ALA A 80 8.86 7.74 -1.19
C ALA A 80 10.04 7.25 -0.34
N GLN A 81 9.80 6.57 0.78
CA GLN A 81 10.85 5.90 1.57
C GLN A 81 11.32 4.63 0.84
N MET A 82 10.39 3.86 0.26
CA MET A 82 10.70 2.64 -0.48
C MET A 82 11.60 2.93 -1.70
N ARG A 83 11.27 3.96 -2.49
CA ARG A 83 12.08 4.42 -3.64
C ARG A 83 13.46 4.91 -3.22
N ARG A 84 13.56 5.63 -2.10
CA ARG A 84 14.85 6.09 -1.56
C ARG A 84 15.73 4.92 -1.11
N ALA A 85 15.16 3.90 -0.48
CA ALA A 85 15.91 2.72 -0.09
C ALA A 85 16.45 1.95 -1.31
N ILE A 86 15.65 1.82 -2.38
CA ILE A 86 16.12 1.22 -3.64
C ILE A 86 17.30 2.00 -4.23
N ALA A 87 17.18 3.34 -4.31
CA ALA A 87 18.23 4.20 -4.85
C ALA A 87 19.51 4.20 -3.98
N GLY A 88 19.36 4.18 -2.66
CA GLY A 88 20.50 4.13 -1.73
C GLY A 88 21.25 2.81 -1.77
N THR A 89 20.58 1.67 -2.03
CA THR A 89 21.26 0.38 -2.21
C THR A 89 22.15 0.39 -3.45
N SER A 90 21.70 1.00 -4.56
CA SER A 90 22.51 1.10 -5.79
C SER A 90 23.77 1.96 -5.67
N GLU A 91 23.85 2.89 -4.71
CA GLU A 91 25.06 3.68 -4.47
C GLU A 91 26.11 2.90 -3.65
N GLY A 92 25.70 1.97 -2.79
CA GLY A 92 26.60 1.21 -1.93
C GLY A 92 27.51 0.20 -2.65
N ASP A 93 27.13 -0.24 -3.84
CA ASP A 93 27.91 -1.22 -4.65
C ASP A 93 28.99 -0.56 -5.53
N ALA A 94 29.06 0.77 -5.59
CA ALA A 94 30.03 1.49 -6.43
C ALA A 94 31.41 1.72 -5.77
N TYR A 95 31.59 1.33 -4.50
CA TYR A 95 32.85 1.54 -3.74
C TYR A 95 33.37 0.23 -3.16
N GLY A 96 33.66 -0.76 -4.00
CA GLY A 96 34.08 -2.08 -3.53
C GLY A 96 34.84 -2.93 -4.55
N ALA A 97 35.86 -2.37 -5.19
CA ALA A 97 36.97 -3.11 -5.83
C ALA A 97 38.12 -2.18 -6.20
#